data_AF-A0AAU6DHP4-F1
#
_entry.id   AF-A0AAU6DHP4-F1
#
_cell.length_a   1.000
_cell.length_b   1.000
_cell.length_c   1.000
_cell.angle_alpha   90.00
_cell.angle_beta   90.00
_cell.angle_gamma   90.00
#
_symmetry.space_group_name_H-M   'P 1'
#
loop_
_entity.id
_entity.type
_entity.pdbx_description
1 polymer ?
#
loop_
_entity_poly.entity_id
_entity_poly.type
_entity_poly.pdbx_seq_one_letter_code
_entity_poly.pdbx_strand_id
1 'polypeptide(L)'
;MRQRRTPSDSAPDHTPHPTTHRTGPHTAPHPTTDTARAAPHHAARHHAAPHGTTQHRTRNTRNGGHIMKIGIIGAGHIGGNLTRRLTALGHDVSVANSRGPHTLGDLAEETGATPVPVADAARGAEVVVITIPVKAVPDLPSGLLDGAAPGVAVIDTGNYYPRERDGRIDAIEDGLTESRWTEQQIGHPVIKAFNGIYAHNIIDAARPQGATGRFALPVAGDDEAAKRVVRELIDEIGFDTVDAGGIDDSWRQQPDTPVYGLSADADGIAKALAAAPRERPAAFRA
;
A
#
# COMPACT_ATOMS: atom_id res chain seq x y z
N MET A 1 13.34 -54.41 47.09
CA MET A 1 14.69 -54.29 46.50
C MET A 1 14.77 -52.91 45.84
N ARG A 2 15.52 -51.97 46.46
CA ARG A 2 16.03 -50.63 46.03
C ARG A 2 15.22 -49.87 44.96
N GLN A 3 14.47 -48.78 45.16
CA GLN A 3 14.68 -47.45 45.79
C GLN A 3 15.91 -46.63 45.34
N ARG A 4 15.64 -45.32 45.12
CA ARG A 4 16.47 -44.07 45.20
C ARG A 4 16.87 -43.47 43.83
N ARG A 5 16.92 -42.15 43.60
CA ARG A 5 16.64 -40.90 44.35
C ARG A 5 16.85 -39.72 43.36
N THR A 6 16.05 -38.66 43.43
CA THR A 6 16.49 -37.26 43.17
C THR A 6 17.18 -36.72 44.46
N PRO A 7 17.87 -35.54 44.57
CA PRO A 7 17.61 -34.25 43.89
C PRO A 7 18.83 -33.26 43.72
N SER A 8 18.50 -32.00 43.40
CA SER A 8 19.08 -30.70 43.86
C SER A 8 20.10 -29.89 43.02
N ASP A 9 19.64 -28.66 42.73
CA ASP A 9 20.25 -27.33 42.92
C ASP A 9 21.57 -26.93 42.25
N SER A 10 21.55 -25.79 41.54
CA SER A 10 22.07 -24.50 42.07
C SER A 10 22.19 -23.43 40.97
N ALA A 11 21.59 -22.26 41.18
CA ALA A 11 22.10 -20.94 40.73
C ALA A 11 22.74 -20.27 41.97
N PRO A 12 23.67 -19.28 41.91
CA PRO A 12 23.52 -17.96 41.27
C PRO A 12 24.85 -17.48 40.58
N ASP A 13 24.97 -16.30 39.96
CA ASP A 13 25.39 -15.05 40.61
C ASP A 13 25.48 -13.87 39.60
N HIS A 14 25.43 -12.67 40.16
CA HIS A 14 25.17 -11.35 39.62
C HIS A 14 26.45 -10.50 39.41
N THR A 15 26.30 -9.33 38.77
CA THR A 15 26.99 -8.02 39.04
C THR A 15 28.27 -7.61 38.22
N PRO A 16 28.65 -6.29 38.13
CA PRO A 16 28.51 -5.49 36.89
C PRO A 16 29.69 -4.50 36.58
N HIS A 17 29.52 -3.61 35.57
CA HIS A 17 30.16 -2.28 35.36
C HIS A 17 31.70 -2.19 35.08
N PRO A 18 32.29 -1.06 34.60
CA PRO A 18 31.77 0.32 34.45
C PRO A 18 32.05 1.08 33.12
N THR A 19 31.38 2.22 33.03
CA THR A 19 31.57 3.42 32.19
C THR A 19 32.93 4.12 32.34
N THR A 20 33.41 4.80 31.30
CA THR A 20 34.12 6.10 31.45
C THR A 20 33.86 7.08 30.29
N HIS A 21 33.55 8.31 30.69
CA HIS A 21 33.46 9.56 29.93
C HIS A 21 34.85 10.11 29.54
N ARG A 22 34.93 10.89 28.45
CA ARG A 22 35.76 12.11 28.32
C ARG A 22 35.33 12.92 27.07
N THR A 23 34.46 13.94 27.16
CA THR A 23 34.72 15.40 27.33
C THR A 23 35.85 15.99 26.46
N GLY A 24 35.49 17.01 25.65
CA GLY A 24 36.32 17.79 24.69
C GLY A 24 37.43 18.66 25.32
N PRO A 25 37.70 19.94 24.93
CA PRO A 25 37.04 20.84 23.95
C PRO A 25 38.05 21.56 22.99
N HIS A 26 37.60 22.46 22.10
CA HIS A 26 38.09 23.86 21.99
C HIS A 26 37.57 24.64 20.77
N THR A 27 36.70 25.61 21.08
CA THR A 27 36.59 27.03 20.64
C THR A 27 37.29 27.58 19.38
N ALA A 28 36.46 28.35 18.64
CA ALA A 28 36.67 29.40 17.62
C ALA A 28 37.55 30.61 18.10
N PRO A 29 37.67 31.79 17.43
CA PRO A 29 37.05 32.30 16.18
C PRO A 29 37.96 33.15 15.24
N HIS A 30 37.41 33.60 14.10
CA HIS A 30 37.93 34.74 13.31
C HIS A 30 36.82 35.79 13.12
N PRO A 31 37.08 37.09 13.35
CA PRO A 31 36.22 38.20 12.94
C PRO A 31 36.86 39.03 11.81
N THR A 32 36.01 39.78 11.09
CA THR A 32 36.19 41.17 10.54
C THR A 32 35.13 41.36 9.43
N THR A 33 34.09 42.21 9.58
CA THR A 33 34.02 43.67 9.33
C THR A 33 34.64 44.09 7.99
N ASP A 34 34.12 44.98 7.16
CA ASP A 34 32.88 45.76 7.06
C ASP A 34 33.01 46.54 5.73
N THR A 35 31.89 47.05 5.21
CA THR A 35 31.78 48.22 4.32
C THR A 35 32.51 48.27 2.98
N ALA A 36 31.73 48.33 1.89
CA ALA A 36 31.97 49.31 0.83
C ALA A 36 30.68 49.67 0.09
N ARG A 37 30.57 50.97 -0.16
CA ARG A 37 29.41 51.78 -0.52
C ARG A 37 29.32 51.99 -2.05
N ALA A 38 28.09 51.82 -2.55
CA ALA A 38 27.41 52.48 -3.68
C ALA A 38 28.19 53.01 -4.91
N ALA A 39 27.72 52.59 -6.09
CA ALA A 39 27.67 53.38 -7.33
C ALA A 39 26.40 53.01 -8.15
N PRO A 40 25.84 53.91 -8.99
CA PRO A 40 24.46 53.84 -9.45
C PRO A 40 24.32 53.06 -10.76
N HIS A 41 23.29 52.20 -10.86
CA HIS A 41 22.94 51.54 -12.11
C HIS A 41 21.80 52.28 -12.84
N HIS A 42 22.10 52.57 -14.10
CA HIS A 42 21.21 53.00 -15.17
C HIS A 42 19.86 52.27 -15.18
N ALA A 43 18.79 53.03 -15.41
CA ALA A 43 17.46 52.54 -15.71
C ALA A 43 17.48 51.62 -16.94
N ALA A 44 17.24 50.33 -16.71
CA ALA A 44 16.94 49.36 -17.76
C ALA A 44 15.43 49.14 -17.82
N ARG A 45 14.91 49.25 -19.05
CA ARG A 45 13.51 49.15 -19.43
C ARG A 45 12.93 47.79 -19.01
N HIS A 46 11.77 47.82 -18.37
CA HIS A 46 10.95 46.63 -18.15
C HIS A 46 10.53 46.02 -19.49
N HIS A 47 11.11 44.87 -19.84
CA HIS A 47 10.46 43.91 -20.73
C HIS A 47 9.78 42.88 -19.85
N ALA A 48 8.44 42.93 -19.85
CA ALA A 48 7.61 41.89 -19.27
C ALA A 48 7.88 40.59 -20.04
N ALA A 49 8.39 39.59 -19.34
CA ALA A 49 8.42 38.22 -19.83
C ALA A 49 6.98 37.69 -19.87
N PRO A 50 6.57 36.98 -20.93
CA PRO A 50 5.25 36.36 -20.97
C PRO A 50 5.18 35.24 -19.93
N HIS A 51 4.09 35.21 -19.17
CA HIS A 51 3.74 34.13 -18.27
C HIS A 51 3.69 32.80 -19.04
N GLY A 52 4.69 31.95 -18.83
CA GLY A 52 4.66 30.57 -19.28
C GLY A 52 3.64 29.81 -18.45
N THR A 53 2.48 29.51 -19.02
CA THR A 53 1.61 28.43 -18.55
C THR A 53 2.43 27.16 -18.47
N THR A 54 2.76 26.70 -17.26
CA THR A 54 3.31 25.38 -17.05
C THR A 54 2.23 24.37 -17.42
N GLN A 55 2.23 23.94 -18.68
CA GLN A 55 1.56 22.70 -19.04
C GLN A 55 2.24 21.60 -18.23
N HIS A 56 1.52 21.06 -17.24
CA HIS A 56 1.89 19.80 -16.63
C HIS A 56 1.92 18.76 -17.75
N ARG A 57 3.11 18.52 -18.29
CA ARG A 57 3.33 17.48 -19.29
C ARG A 57 3.00 16.17 -18.58
N THR A 58 1.84 15.59 -18.86
CA THR A 58 1.48 14.25 -18.41
C THR A 58 2.62 13.33 -18.82
N ARG A 59 3.32 12.78 -17.83
CA ARG A 59 4.36 11.79 -18.12
C ARG A 59 3.63 10.50 -18.40
N ASN A 60 3.93 9.86 -19.52
CA ASN A 60 3.30 8.59 -19.87
C ASN A 60 4.18 7.41 -19.44
N THR A 61 3.55 6.31 -19.05
CA THR A 61 4.19 5.05 -18.69
C THR A 61 4.76 4.38 -19.95
N ARG A 62 5.50 3.28 -19.77
CA ARG A 62 6.13 2.55 -20.90
C ARG A 62 5.11 2.05 -21.93
N ASN A 63 3.85 1.88 -21.50
CA ASN A 63 2.76 1.40 -22.34
C ASN A 63 1.82 2.54 -22.81
N GLY A 64 2.18 3.81 -22.57
CA GLY A 64 1.38 4.96 -22.98
C GLY A 64 0.29 5.38 -21.98
N GLY A 65 0.19 4.73 -20.81
CA GLY A 65 -0.70 5.11 -19.71
C GLY A 65 -0.21 6.34 -18.95
N HIS A 66 -0.97 6.84 -17.98
CA HIS A 66 -0.59 8.02 -17.17
C HIS A 66 0.34 7.61 -16.02
N ILE A 67 1.51 8.25 -15.88
CA ILE A 67 2.38 8.06 -14.71
C ILE A 67 1.69 8.68 -13.50
N MET A 68 1.09 7.81 -12.69
CA MET A 68 0.50 8.16 -11.40
C MET A 68 1.50 8.21 -10.25
N LYS A 69 1.15 8.98 -9.21
CA LYS A 69 1.69 8.82 -7.86
C LYS A 69 0.90 7.79 -7.08
N ILE A 70 1.57 6.76 -6.56
CA ILE A 70 0.93 5.64 -5.88
C ILE A 70 1.54 5.44 -4.49
N GLY A 71 0.70 5.46 -3.46
CA GLY A 71 1.07 5.10 -2.09
C GLY A 71 0.76 3.64 -1.80
N ILE A 72 1.70 2.88 -1.26
CA ILE A 72 1.49 1.48 -0.85
C ILE A 72 1.70 1.37 0.66
N ILE A 73 0.65 0.95 1.38
CA ILE A 73 0.67 0.72 2.82
C ILE A 73 0.66 -0.78 3.06
N GLY A 74 1.82 -1.29 3.49
CA GLY A 74 2.09 -2.70 3.67
C GLY A 74 3.10 -3.20 2.62
N ALA A 75 4.25 -3.67 3.08
CA ALA A 75 5.31 -4.21 2.23
C ALA A 75 5.44 -5.75 2.37
N GLY A 76 4.31 -6.43 2.57
CA GLY A 76 4.24 -7.90 2.55
C GLY A 76 4.33 -8.45 1.12
N HIS A 77 3.95 -9.72 0.92
CA HIS A 77 4.06 -10.35 -0.40
C HIS A 77 3.28 -9.61 -1.50
N ILE A 78 2.03 -9.20 -1.24
CA ILE A 78 1.22 -8.44 -2.20
C ILE A 78 1.81 -7.06 -2.43
N GLY A 79 1.95 -6.25 -1.38
CA GLY A 79 2.45 -4.88 -1.51
C GLY A 79 3.86 -4.75 -2.07
N GLY A 80 4.77 -5.67 -1.73
CA GLY A 80 6.11 -5.71 -2.32
C GLY A 80 6.08 -6.01 -3.81
N ASN A 81 5.24 -6.94 -4.26
CA ASN A 81 5.13 -7.25 -5.69
C ASN A 81 4.38 -6.17 -6.48
N LEU A 82 3.37 -5.52 -5.87
CA LEU A 82 2.77 -4.32 -6.45
C LEU A 82 3.80 -3.19 -6.57
N THR A 83 4.64 -2.98 -5.54
CA THR A 83 5.73 -1.99 -5.59
C THR A 83 6.63 -2.26 -6.80
N ARG A 84 7.17 -3.48 -6.91
CA ARG A 84 8.03 -3.91 -8.04
C ARG A 84 7.35 -3.69 -9.39
N ARG A 85 6.09 -4.10 -9.52
CA ARG A 85 5.39 -4.06 -10.80
C ARG A 85 5.07 -2.63 -11.23
N LEU A 86 4.59 -1.80 -10.30
CA LEU A 86 4.19 -0.43 -10.57
C LEU A 86 5.41 0.47 -10.86
N THR A 87 6.52 0.33 -10.14
CA THR A 87 7.75 1.07 -10.48
C THR A 87 8.31 0.61 -11.83
N ALA A 88 8.26 -0.68 -12.15
CA ALA A 88 8.68 -1.20 -13.45
C ALA A 88 7.84 -0.65 -14.62
N LEU A 89 6.58 -0.28 -14.39
CA LEU A 89 5.72 0.39 -15.37
C LEU A 89 6.02 1.90 -15.50
N GLY A 90 6.70 2.48 -14.50
CA GLY A 90 7.17 3.87 -14.49
C GLY A 90 6.39 4.79 -13.56
N HIS A 91 5.51 4.25 -12.70
CA HIS A 91 4.81 5.03 -11.69
C HIS A 91 5.75 5.54 -10.59
N ASP A 92 5.36 6.66 -9.96
CA ASP A 92 6.05 7.20 -8.79
C ASP A 92 5.47 6.55 -7.53
N VAL A 93 6.20 5.58 -6.96
CA VAL A 93 5.69 4.73 -5.88
C VAL A 93 6.33 5.11 -4.54
N SER A 94 5.49 5.49 -3.59
CA SER A 94 5.86 5.57 -2.17
C SER A 94 5.43 4.29 -1.45
N VAL A 95 6.29 3.70 -0.63
CA VAL A 95 6.03 2.44 0.08
C VAL A 95 6.24 2.61 1.58
N ALA A 96 5.30 2.12 2.37
CA ALA A 96 5.32 2.19 3.82
C ALA A 96 5.01 0.83 4.46
N ASN A 97 5.50 0.63 5.68
CA ASN A 97 5.13 -0.49 6.53
C ASN A 97 5.09 -0.05 8.01
N SER A 98 4.61 -0.91 8.90
CA SER A 98 4.49 -0.60 10.34
C SER A 98 5.83 -0.53 11.08
N ARG A 99 6.92 -1.06 10.50
CA ARG A 99 8.27 -1.07 11.12
C ARG A 99 9.07 0.18 10.79
N GLY A 100 8.56 1.03 9.89
CA GLY A 100 9.18 2.28 9.49
C GLY A 100 10.05 2.16 8.23
N PRO A 101 10.30 3.30 7.56
CA PRO A 101 10.92 3.34 6.22
C PRO A 101 12.34 2.77 6.18
N HIS A 102 13.08 2.85 7.29
CA HIS A 102 14.44 2.29 7.38
C HIS A 102 14.50 0.77 7.18
N THR A 103 13.39 0.05 7.32
CA THR A 103 13.30 -1.40 7.08
C THR A 103 13.03 -1.77 5.63
N LEU A 104 12.89 -0.79 4.73
CA LEU A 104 12.54 -0.97 3.33
C LEU A 104 13.71 -0.70 2.37
N GLY A 105 14.94 -0.64 2.89
CA GLY A 105 16.16 -0.36 2.11
C GLY A 105 16.30 -1.27 0.88
N ASP A 106 16.29 -2.59 1.08
CA ASP A 106 16.43 -3.56 -0.01
C ASP A 106 15.35 -3.39 -1.09
N LEU A 107 14.09 -3.20 -0.70
CA LEU A 107 12.99 -3.01 -1.65
C LEU A 107 13.14 -1.69 -2.43
N ALA A 108 13.60 -0.62 -1.77
CA ALA A 108 13.84 0.67 -2.40
C ALA A 108 15.00 0.61 -3.40
N GLU A 109 16.11 -0.01 -3.00
CA GLU A 109 17.28 -0.22 -3.86
C GLU A 109 16.94 -1.07 -5.09
N GLU A 110 16.12 -2.12 -4.90
CA GLU A 110 15.66 -2.98 -5.98
C GLU A 110 14.75 -2.25 -6.98
N THR A 111 13.80 -1.46 -6.47
CA THR A 111 12.64 -1.00 -7.26
C THR A 111 12.70 0.47 -7.66
N GLY A 112 13.51 1.28 -6.97
CA GLY A 112 13.47 2.74 -7.06
C GLY A 112 12.26 3.39 -6.37
N ALA A 113 11.44 2.61 -5.64
CA ALA A 113 10.36 3.17 -4.82
C ALA A 113 10.91 3.99 -3.66
N THR A 114 10.12 4.94 -3.16
CA THR A 114 10.50 5.80 -2.04
C THR A 114 9.92 5.26 -0.72
N PRO A 115 10.75 4.79 0.24
CA PRO A 115 10.27 4.46 1.58
C PRO A 115 9.79 5.70 2.31
N VAL A 116 8.60 5.65 2.88
CA VAL A 116 8.03 6.75 3.66
C VAL A 116 7.41 6.25 4.98
N PRO A 117 7.26 7.11 6.00
CA PRO A 117 6.36 6.83 7.11
C PRO A 117 4.93 6.57 6.61
N VAL A 118 4.15 5.76 7.32
CA VAL A 118 2.76 5.43 6.91
C VAL A 118 1.90 6.70 6.73
N ALA A 119 2.05 7.70 7.59
CA ALA A 119 1.34 8.98 7.49
C ALA A 119 1.64 9.78 6.21
N ASP A 120 2.76 9.48 5.54
CA ASP A 120 3.18 10.18 4.33
C ASP A 120 2.84 9.39 3.06
N ALA A 121 2.35 8.15 3.19
CA ALA A 121 2.12 7.25 2.05
C ALA A 121 1.10 7.81 1.05
N ALA A 122 0.10 8.57 1.51
CA ALA A 122 -0.92 9.16 0.65
C ALA A 122 -0.53 10.53 0.06
N ARG A 123 0.60 11.12 0.45
CA ARG A 123 0.94 12.51 0.09
C ARG A 123 1.05 12.72 -1.43
N GLY A 124 0.07 13.42 -2.00
CA GLY A 124 -0.05 13.67 -3.43
C GLY A 124 -0.37 12.43 -4.25
N ALA A 125 -0.74 11.31 -3.62
CA ALA A 125 -1.06 10.06 -4.29
C ALA A 125 -2.42 10.16 -5.00
N GLU A 126 -2.48 9.64 -6.22
CA GLU A 126 -3.71 9.45 -7.00
C GLU A 126 -4.34 8.10 -6.69
N VAL A 127 -3.51 7.12 -6.30
CA VAL A 127 -3.95 5.80 -5.82
C VAL A 127 -3.24 5.46 -4.52
N VAL A 128 -3.97 4.96 -3.53
CA VAL A 128 -3.42 4.39 -2.30
C VAL A 128 -3.83 2.93 -2.19
N VAL A 129 -2.87 2.04 -1.96
CA VAL A 129 -3.12 0.60 -1.74
C VAL A 129 -2.97 0.29 -0.25
N ILE A 130 -4.04 -0.19 0.36
CA ILE A 130 -4.04 -0.72 1.73
C ILE A 130 -3.94 -2.25 1.62
N THR A 131 -2.77 -2.79 1.96
CA THR A 131 -2.44 -4.22 1.87
C THR A 131 -1.85 -4.74 3.18
N ILE A 132 -2.54 -4.45 4.28
CA ILE A 132 -2.20 -4.89 5.64
C ILE A 132 -3.26 -5.86 6.18
N PRO A 133 -2.97 -6.60 7.27
CA PRO A 133 -3.98 -7.37 7.99
C PRO A 133 -5.20 -6.53 8.36
N VAL A 134 -6.42 -7.08 8.23
CA VAL A 134 -7.67 -6.36 8.51
C VAL A 134 -7.66 -5.80 9.94
N LYS A 135 -7.17 -6.57 10.92
CA LYS A 135 -7.06 -6.09 12.31
C LYS A 135 -6.17 -4.86 12.54
N ALA A 136 -5.29 -4.53 11.58
CA ALA A 136 -4.34 -3.43 11.69
C ALA A 136 -4.86 -2.14 11.02
N VAL A 137 -5.99 -2.19 10.32
CA VAL A 137 -6.61 -0.99 9.73
C VAL A 137 -6.95 0.08 10.77
N PRO A 138 -7.48 -0.24 11.97
CA PRO A 138 -7.78 0.76 12.99
C PRO A 138 -6.53 1.46 13.56
N ASP A 139 -5.34 0.86 13.40
CA ASP A 139 -4.07 1.43 13.85
C ASP A 139 -3.48 2.43 12.83
N LEU A 140 -4.12 2.60 11.67
CA LEU A 140 -3.70 3.60 10.69
C LEU A 140 -3.88 5.02 11.26
N PRO A 141 -2.99 5.96 10.92
CA PRO A 141 -3.08 7.32 11.43
C PRO A 141 -4.39 7.98 11.02
N SER A 142 -4.99 8.75 11.94
CA SER A 142 -6.08 9.66 11.61
C SER A 142 -5.64 10.63 10.52
N GLY A 143 -6.50 10.89 9.53
CA GLY A 143 -6.11 11.74 8.40
C GLY A 143 -5.09 11.05 7.47
N LEU A 144 -5.09 9.71 7.39
CA LEU A 144 -4.20 8.95 6.51
C LEU A 144 -4.15 9.48 5.07
N LEU A 145 -5.30 9.94 4.56
CA LEU A 145 -5.46 10.43 3.19
C LEU A 145 -5.25 11.95 3.08
N ASP A 146 -4.84 12.61 4.16
CA ASP A 146 -4.58 14.05 4.16
C ASP A 146 -3.44 14.38 3.19
N GLY A 147 -3.72 15.33 2.29
CA GLY A 147 -2.78 15.72 1.25
C GLY A 147 -2.70 14.73 0.08
N ALA A 148 -3.56 13.72 0.00
CA ALA A 148 -3.75 12.95 -1.22
C ALA A 148 -4.28 13.83 -2.37
N ALA A 149 -4.12 13.36 -3.60
CA ALA A 149 -4.66 14.07 -4.75
C ALA A 149 -6.21 14.11 -4.67
N PRO A 150 -6.86 15.17 -5.18
CA PRO A 150 -8.31 15.20 -5.28
C PRO A 150 -8.84 13.98 -6.06
N GLY A 151 -9.81 13.27 -5.48
CA GLY A 151 -10.37 12.06 -6.09
C GLY A 151 -9.49 10.81 -5.97
N VAL A 152 -8.59 10.76 -4.98
CA VAL A 152 -7.74 9.59 -4.70
C VAL A 152 -8.55 8.29 -4.66
N ALA A 153 -8.11 7.30 -5.43
CA ALA A 153 -8.67 5.95 -5.37
C ALA A 153 -7.96 5.13 -4.29
N VAL A 154 -8.71 4.49 -3.39
CA VAL A 154 -8.14 3.62 -2.37
C VAL A 154 -8.44 2.17 -2.73
N ILE A 155 -7.40 1.36 -2.89
CA ILE A 155 -7.50 -0.09 -3.14
C ILE A 155 -7.36 -0.83 -1.82
N ASP A 156 -8.36 -1.64 -1.47
CA ASP A 156 -8.29 -2.58 -0.35
C ASP A 156 -8.03 -4.00 -0.87
N THR A 157 -6.94 -4.61 -0.40
CA THR A 157 -6.58 -6.01 -0.73
C THR A 157 -6.88 -6.98 0.42
N GLY A 158 -7.55 -6.49 1.47
CA GLY A 158 -7.78 -7.22 2.71
C GLY A 158 -8.64 -8.46 2.54
N ASN A 159 -8.40 -9.44 3.40
CA ASN A 159 -9.17 -10.67 3.58
C ASN A 159 -9.25 -10.92 5.09
N TYR A 160 -10.42 -11.22 5.63
CA TYR A 160 -10.61 -11.46 7.05
C TYR A 160 -10.33 -12.92 7.43
N TYR A 161 -9.35 -13.14 8.31
CA TYR A 161 -8.99 -14.46 8.85
C TYR A 161 -9.13 -14.46 10.39
N PRO A 162 -10.33 -14.73 10.93
CA PRO A 162 -10.61 -14.57 12.36
C PRO A 162 -9.73 -15.46 13.26
N ARG A 163 -9.38 -16.67 12.80
CA ARG A 163 -8.70 -17.68 13.63
C ARG A 163 -7.18 -17.59 13.51
N GLU A 164 -6.70 -17.32 12.31
CA GLU A 164 -5.27 -17.38 11.98
C GLU A 164 -4.55 -16.06 12.24
N ARG A 165 -5.24 -14.92 12.08
CA ARG A 165 -4.56 -13.62 12.03
C ARG A 165 -5.29 -12.48 12.72
N ASP A 166 -6.55 -12.26 12.39
CA ASP A 166 -7.24 -11.00 12.67
C ASP A 166 -7.95 -11.00 14.03
N GLY A 167 -8.27 -12.17 14.58
CA GLY A 167 -9.15 -12.26 15.75
C GLY A 167 -10.59 -11.90 15.38
N ARG A 168 -11.48 -11.97 16.38
CA ARG A 168 -12.90 -11.63 16.20
C ARG A 168 -13.08 -10.12 15.95
N ILE A 169 -13.80 -9.76 14.89
CA ILE A 169 -14.24 -8.40 14.57
C ILE A 169 -15.77 -8.44 14.47
N ASP A 170 -16.45 -7.97 15.51
CA ASP A 170 -17.90 -8.18 15.68
C ASP A 170 -18.71 -7.68 14.48
N ALA A 171 -18.41 -6.48 13.95
CA ALA A 171 -19.14 -5.95 12.79
C ALA A 171 -19.04 -6.87 11.54
N ILE A 172 -17.89 -7.52 11.32
CA ILE A 172 -17.70 -8.43 10.18
C ILE A 172 -18.40 -9.77 10.44
N GLU A 173 -18.41 -10.24 11.69
CA GLU A 173 -19.16 -11.43 12.12
C GLU A 173 -20.69 -11.22 12.05
N ASP A 174 -21.15 -10.00 12.28
CA ASP A 174 -22.56 -9.59 12.23
C ASP A 174 -23.04 -9.28 10.79
N GLY A 175 -22.20 -9.53 9.78
CA GLY A 175 -22.59 -9.54 8.37
C GLY A 175 -22.05 -8.39 7.52
N LEU A 176 -21.24 -7.48 8.08
CA LEU A 176 -20.56 -6.45 7.29
C LEU A 176 -19.49 -7.08 6.40
N THR A 177 -19.36 -6.62 5.14
CA THR A 177 -18.24 -7.04 4.30
C THR A 177 -16.94 -6.43 4.84
N GLU A 178 -15.84 -7.17 4.73
CA GLU A 178 -14.54 -6.74 5.26
C GLU A 178 -14.05 -5.41 4.67
N SER A 179 -14.32 -5.15 3.38
CA SER A 179 -13.92 -3.88 2.75
C SER A 179 -14.87 -2.73 3.09
N ARG A 180 -16.16 -2.99 3.32
CA ARG A 180 -17.08 -2.00 3.92
C ARG A 180 -16.67 -1.63 5.33
N TRP A 181 -16.21 -2.62 6.11
CA TRP A 181 -15.62 -2.36 7.42
C TRP A 181 -14.37 -1.48 7.31
N THR A 182 -13.46 -1.76 6.37
CA THR A 182 -12.27 -0.93 6.09
C THR A 182 -12.66 0.53 5.78
N GLU A 183 -13.65 0.75 4.91
CA GLU A 183 -14.14 2.11 4.58
C GLU A 183 -14.63 2.88 5.81
N GLN A 184 -15.33 2.20 6.73
CA GLN A 184 -15.78 2.81 7.98
C GLN A 184 -14.60 3.20 8.88
N GLN A 185 -13.53 2.39 8.91
CA GLN A 185 -12.35 2.69 9.72
C GLN A 185 -11.57 3.88 9.18
N ILE A 186 -11.44 4.00 7.86
CA ILE A 186 -10.64 5.08 7.24
C ILE A 186 -11.48 6.31 6.87
N GLY A 187 -12.81 6.22 6.91
CA GLY A 187 -13.73 7.32 6.57
C GLY A 187 -13.73 7.69 5.09
N HIS A 188 -13.41 6.77 4.19
CA HIS A 188 -13.30 7.02 2.74
C HIS A 188 -13.72 5.78 1.95
N PRO A 189 -14.39 5.93 0.78
CA PRO A 189 -14.70 4.80 -0.10
C PRO A 189 -13.44 4.03 -0.54
N VAL A 190 -13.58 2.72 -0.72
CA VAL A 190 -12.51 1.83 -1.21
C VAL A 190 -13.00 0.99 -2.38
N ILE A 191 -12.04 0.51 -3.16
CA ILE A 191 -12.22 -0.47 -4.22
C ILE A 191 -11.54 -1.76 -3.78
N LYS A 192 -12.31 -2.84 -3.66
CA LYS A 192 -11.76 -4.16 -3.35
C LYS A 192 -11.19 -4.80 -4.62
N ALA A 193 -9.89 -5.06 -4.61
CA ALA A 193 -9.18 -5.73 -5.69
C ALA A 193 -7.94 -6.47 -5.16
N PHE A 194 -7.36 -7.35 -5.99
CA PHE A 194 -6.18 -8.17 -5.65
C PHE A 194 -6.33 -9.12 -4.45
N ASN A 195 -7.45 -9.12 -3.73
CA ASN A 195 -7.58 -9.91 -2.50
C ASN A 195 -7.51 -11.43 -2.76
N GLY A 196 -7.94 -11.89 -3.93
CA GLY A 196 -7.90 -13.30 -4.32
C GLY A 196 -6.67 -13.75 -5.11
N ILE A 197 -5.77 -12.85 -5.52
CA ILE A 197 -4.60 -13.23 -6.34
C ILE A 197 -3.50 -13.81 -5.46
N TYR A 198 -2.84 -14.88 -5.91
CA TYR A 198 -1.57 -15.29 -5.31
C TYR A 198 -0.48 -14.25 -5.59
N ALA A 199 0.27 -13.86 -4.56
CA ALA A 199 1.22 -12.75 -4.66
C ALA A 199 2.27 -12.92 -5.78
N HIS A 200 2.78 -14.13 -6.01
CA HIS A 200 3.76 -14.38 -7.08
C HIS A 200 3.16 -14.14 -8.48
N ASN A 201 1.87 -14.39 -8.67
CA ASN A 201 1.19 -14.17 -9.96
C ASN A 201 1.19 -12.70 -10.38
N ILE A 202 1.28 -11.73 -9.44
CA ILE A 202 1.42 -10.29 -9.77
C ILE A 202 2.61 -10.04 -10.69
N ILE A 203 3.67 -10.85 -10.56
CA ILE A 203 4.87 -10.78 -11.40
C ILE A 203 4.79 -11.81 -12.53
N ASP A 204 4.55 -13.08 -12.18
CA ASP A 204 4.75 -14.21 -13.11
C ASP A 204 3.66 -14.31 -14.19
N ALA A 205 2.43 -13.92 -13.82
CA ALA A 205 1.25 -14.04 -14.68
C ALA A 205 0.87 -12.72 -15.37
N ALA A 206 1.58 -11.62 -15.11
CA ALA A 206 1.36 -10.36 -15.80
C ALA A 206 1.60 -10.53 -17.30
N ARG A 207 0.65 -10.03 -18.11
CA ARG A 207 0.75 -10.03 -19.58
C ARG A 207 0.41 -8.65 -20.16
N PRO A 208 0.91 -8.28 -21.34
CA PRO A 208 0.51 -7.04 -22.02
C PRO A 208 -0.99 -6.98 -22.32
N GLN A 209 -1.53 -5.77 -22.50
CA GLN A 209 -2.93 -5.56 -22.87
C GLN A 209 -3.27 -6.32 -24.16
N GLY A 210 -4.42 -6.99 -24.17
CA GLY A 210 -4.89 -7.79 -25.32
C GLY A 210 -4.15 -9.12 -25.55
N ALA A 211 -3.18 -9.49 -24.72
CA ALA A 211 -2.57 -10.81 -24.77
C ALA A 211 -3.58 -11.91 -24.41
N THR A 212 -3.50 -13.06 -25.08
CA THR A 212 -4.31 -14.24 -24.73
C THR A 212 -3.86 -14.82 -23.38
N GLY A 213 -4.80 -15.41 -22.64
CA GLY A 213 -4.51 -16.07 -21.37
C GLY A 213 -4.21 -15.13 -20.20
N ARG A 214 -4.65 -13.87 -20.27
CA ARG A 214 -4.65 -12.96 -19.10
C ARG A 214 -5.57 -13.52 -18.02
N PHE A 215 -5.10 -13.48 -16.78
CA PHE A 215 -6.01 -13.68 -15.65
C PHE A 215 -6.85 -12.42 -15.47
N ALA A 216 -8.09 -12.59 -15.04
CA ALA A 216 -8.94 -11.49 -14.63
C ALA A 216 -9.00 -11.36 -13.10
N LEU A 217 -9.17 -10.14 -12.61
CA LEU A 217 -9.39 -9.86 -11.19
C LEU A 217 -10.79 -9.27 -10.98
N PRO A 218 -11.53 -9.73 -9.96
CA PRO A 218 -12.80 -9.11 -9.60
C PRO A 218 -12.55 -7.78 -8.90
N VAL A 219 -13.37 -6.78 -9.22
CA VAL A 219 -13.25 -5.40 -8.71
C VAL A 219 -14.61 -4.94 -8.21
N ALA A 220 -14.72 -4.61 -6.92
CA ALA A 220 -15.95 -4.16 -6.29
C ALA A 220 -15.76 -2.80 -5.61
N GLY A 221 -16.76 -1.92 -5.66
CA GLY A 221 -16.72 -0.61 -5.00
C GLY A 221 -17.85 0.30 -5.45
N ASP A 222 -18.20 1.29 -4.62
CA ASP A 222 -19.35 2.18 -4.88
C ASP A 222 -18.97 3.45 -5.67
N ASP A 223 -17.72 3.89 -5.58
CA ASP A 223 -17.23 5.04 -6.34
C ASP A 223 -16.82 4.61 -7.75
N GLU A 224 -17.68 4.90 -8.72
CA GLU A 224 -17.46 4.55 -10.14
C GLU A 224 -16.24 5.24 -10.77
N ALA A 225 -15.86 6.44 -10.30
CA ALA A 225 -14.67 7.13 -10.81
C ALA A 225 -13.40 6.44 -10.30
N ALA A 226 -13.33 6.17 -8.99
CA ALA A 226 -12.23 5.43 -8.39
C ALA A 226 -12.13 4.00 -8.95
N LYS A 227 -13.27 3.31 -9.13
CA LYS A 227 -13.31 1.96 -9.70
C LYS A 227 -12.74 1.92 -11.12
N ARG A 228 -13.04 2.94 -11.95
CA ARG A 228 -12.47 3.06 -13.29
C ARG A 228 -10.95 3.19 -13.25
N VAL A 229 -10.42 4.09 -12.42
CA VAL A 229 -8.96 4.27 -12.24
C VAL A 229 -8.30 2.96 -11.83
N VAL A 230 -8.89 2.24 -10.87
CA VAL A 230 -8.36 0.96 -10.39
C VAL A 230 -8.39 -0.11 -11.49
N ARG A 231 -9.47 -0.18 -12.29
CA ARG A 231 -9.57 -1.15 -13.39
C ARG A 231 -8.57 -0.87 -14.50
N GLU A 232 -8.35 0.39 -14.85
CA GLU A 232 -7.32 0.81 -15.82
C GLU A 232 -5.91 0.49 -15.30
N LEU A 233 -5.65 0.72 -14.01
CA LEU A 233 -4.37 0.35 -13.39
C LEU A 233 -4.14 -1.17 -13.38
N ILE A 234 -5.18 -1.97 -13.11
CA ILE A 234 -5.09 -3.45 -13.17
C ILE A 234 -4.81 -3.92 -14.60
N ASP A 235 -5.44 -3.29 -15.60
CA ASP A 235 -5.18 -3.58 -17.02
C ASP A 235 -3.72 -3.31 -17.39
N GLU A 236 -3.18 -2.18 -16.95
CA GLU A 236 -1.78 -1.80 -17.14
C GLU A 236 -0.81 -2.74 -16.41
N ILE A 237 -1.14 -3.14 -15.18
CA ILE A 237 -0.40 -4.14 -14.40
C ILE A 237 -0.31 -5.46 -15.18
N GLY A 238 -1.35 -5.82 -15.92
CA GLY A 238 -1.33 -6.94 -16.86
C GLY A 238 -2.38 -8.00 -16.60
N PHE A 239 -3.51 -7.61 -15.99
CA PHE A 239 -4.66 -8.48 -15.72
C PHE A 239 -5.94 -7.87 -16.29
N ASP A 240 -6.87 -8.71 -16.74
CA ASP A 240 -8.21 -8.25 -17.07
C ASP A 240 -9.00 -7.95 -15.78
N THR A 241 -10.17 -7.33 -15.90
CA THR A 241 -11.03 -7.07 -14.75
C THR A 241 -12.47 -7.48 -14.99
N VAL A 242 -13.12 -7.97 -13.95
CA VAL A 242 -14.57 -8.19 -13.90
C VAL A 242 -15.15 -7.26 -12.85
N ASP A 243 -16.14 -6.45 -13.24
CA ASP A 243 -16.89 -5.64 -12.28
C ASP A 243 -17.76 -6.56 -11.42
N ALA A 244 -17.48 -6.57 -10.12
CA ALA A 244 -18.15 -7.39 -9.13
C ALA A 244 -19.26 -6.64 -8.39
N GLY A 245 -19.56 -5.39 -8.77
CA GLY A 245 -20.64 -4.58 -8.22
C GLY A 245 -20.18 -3.57 -7.17
N GLY A 246 -21.07 -3.25 -6.23
CA GLY A 246 -20.78 -2.34 -5.13
C GLY A 246 -19.90 -2.98 -4.06
N ILE A 247 -19.45 -2.20 -3.08
CA ILE A 247 -18.57 -2.74 -2.02
C ILE A 247 -19.27 -3.77 -1.12
N ASP A 248 -20.60 -3.68 -1.02
CA ASP A 248 -21.41 -4.67 -0.34
C ASP A 248 -21.63 -5.95 -1.17
N ASP A 249 -21.27 -5.98 -2.45
CA ASP A 249 -21.22 -7.21 -3.27
C ASP A 249 -19.87 -7.93 -3.16
N SER A 250 -18.88 -7.30 -2.51
CA SER A 250 -17.52 -7.83 -2.39
C SER A 250 -17.42 -9.11 -1.55
N TRP A 251 -18.51 -9.58 -0.92
CA TRP A 251 -18.57 -10.89 -0.28
C TRP A 251 -18.35 -12.04 -1.27
N ARG A 252 -18.67 -11.86 -2.55
CA ARG A 252 -18.51 -12.88 -3.61
C ARG A 252 -17.06 -13.22 -3.91
N GLN A 253 -16.13 -12.37 -3.47
CA GLN A 253 -14.69 -12.55 -3.65
C GLN A 253 -13.92 -12.74 -2.33
N GLN A 254 -14.62 -12.92 -1.21
CA GLN A 254 -14.00 -13.20 0.10
C GLN A 254 -13.32 -14.59 0.15
N PRO A 255 -12.46 -14.85 1.14
CA PRO A 255 -11.88 -16.18 1.34
C PRO A 255 -12.91 -17.31 1.29
N ASP A 256 -12.53 -18.42 0.65
CA ASP A 256 -13.32 -19.65 0.52
C ASP A 256 -14.61 -19.49 -0.32
N THR A 257 -14.67 -18.44 -1.14
CA THR A 257 -15.60 -18.34 -2.28
C THR A 257 -14.96 -18.92 -3.55
N PRO A 258 -15.75 -19.31 -4.58
CA PRO A 258 -15.21 -19.96 -5.78
C PRO A 258 -14.16 -19.15 -6.56
N VAL A 259 -14.20 -17.82 -6.47
CA VAL A 259 -13.25 -16.94 -7.17
C VAL A 259 -11.94 -16.74 -6.39
N TYR A 260 -11.92 -17.07 -5.10
CA TYR A 260 -10.77 -16.82 -4.24
C TYR A 260 -9.62 -17.77 -4.59
N GLY A 261 -8.47 -17.22 -5.02
CA GLY A 261 -7.34 -18.01 -5.51
C GLY A 261 -7.49 -18.54 -6.95
N LEU A 262 -8.59 -18.22 -7.64
CA LEU A 262 -8.85 -18.72 -8.99
C LEU A 262 -8.02 -17.95 -10.02
N SER A 263 -7.15 -18.67 -10.73
CA SER A 263 -6.45 -18.17 -11.92
C SER A 263 -7.26 -18.51 -13.16
N ALA A 264 -8.12 -17.58 -13.61
CA ALA A 264 -8.95 -17.75 -14.80
C ALA A 264 -9.08 -16.43 -15.58
N ASP A 265 -9.57 -16.52 -16.82
CA ASP A 265 -9.95 -15.36 -17.62
C ASP A 265 -11.23 -14.68 -17.09
N ALA A 266 -11.66 -13.60 -17.74
CA ALA A 266 -12.83 -12.82 -17.33
C ALA A 266 -14.11 -13.66 -17.25
N ASP A 267 -14.33 -14.58 -18.19
CA ASP A 267 -15.49 -15.47 -18.21
C ASP A 267 -15.47 -16.44 -17.03
N GLY A 268 -14.30 -17.01 -16.72
CA GLY A 268 -14.12 -17.89 -15.57
C GLY A 268 -14.34 -17.16 -14.24
N ILE A 269 -13.79 -15.96 -14.08
CA ILE A 269 -13.99 -15.13 -12.90
C ILE A 269 -15.46 -14.73 -12.73
N ALA A 270 -16.14 -14.31 -13.81
CA ALA A 270 -17.56 -13.97 -13.77
C ALA A 270 -18.45 -15.15 -13.36
N LYS A 271 -18.16 -16.35 -13.87
CA LYS A 271 -18.86 -17.59 -13.47
C LYS A 271 -18.62 -17.92 -11.99
N ALA A 272 -17.38 -17.75 -11.53
CA ALA A 272 -17.03 -18.02 -10.13
C ALA A 272 -17.70 -17.04 -9.16
N LEU A 273 -17.76 -15.75 -9.50
CA LEU A 273 -18.49 -14.74 -8.74
C LEU A 273 -19.99 -15.05 -8.67
N ALA A 274 -20.59 -15.49 -9.78
CA ALA A 274 -22.01 -15.85 -9.83
C ALA A 274 -22.34 -17.11 -9.02
N ALA A 275 -21.38 -18.02 -8.85
CA ALA A 275 -21.52 -19.25 -8.08
C ALA A 275 -21.26 -19.08 -6.57
N ALA A 276 -20.86 -17.88 -6.11
CA ALA A 276 -20.50 -17.66 -4.72
C ALA A 276 -21.72 -17.82 -3.78
N PRO A 277 -21.63 -18.63 -2.70
CA PRO A 277 -22.67 -18.71 -1.69
C PRO A 277 -22.66 -17.44 -0.83
N ARG A 278 -23.85 -16.91 -0.52
CA ARG A 278 -23.97 -15.72 0.34
C ARG A 278 -23.53 -15.98 1.77
N GLU A 279 -23.64 -17.23 2.21
CA GLU A 279 -23.25 -17.63 3.55
C GLU A 279 -21.72 -17.74 3.66
N ARG A 280 -21.10 -16.98 4.57
CA ARG A 280 -19.66 -17.11 4.84
C ARG A 280 -19.35 -18.51 5.39
N PRO A 281 -18.36 -19.24 4.83
CA PRO A 281 -18.02 -20.58 5.28
C PRO A 281 -17.61 -20.65 6.75
N ALA A 282 -17.94 -21.76 7.42
CA ALA A 282 -17.71 -21.92 8.85
C ALA A 282 -16.22 -21.88 9.26
N ALA A 283 -15.30 -22.18 8.33
CA ALA A 283 -13.86 -22.06 8.57
C ALA A 283 -13.41 -20.60 8.73
N PHE A 284 -14.16 -19.66 8.17
CA PHE A 284 -13.86 -18.22 8.14
C PHE A 284 -14.79 -17.40 9.06
N ARG A 285 -15.37 -18.05 10.08
CA ARG A 285 -16.09 -17.40 11.19
C ARG A 285 -15.32 -17.57 12.50
N ALA A 286 -15.32 -16.54 13.33
CA ALA A 286 -14.71 -16.53 14.65
C ALA A 286 -15.31 -17.56 15.61
#